data_AF-A0A7V9TSZ5-F1
#
_entry.id   AF-A0A7V9TSZ5-F1
#
_cell.length_a   1.000
_cell.length_b   1.000
_cell.length_c   1.000
_cell.angle_alpha   90.00
_cell.angle_beta   90.00
_cell.angle_gamma   90.00
#
_symmetry.space_group_name_H-M   'P 1'
#
loop_
_entity.id
_entity.type
_entity.pdbx_description
1 polymer ?
#
loop_
_entity_poly.entity_id
_entity_poly.type
_entity_poly.pdbx_seq_one_letter_code
_entity_poly.pdbx_strand_id
1 'polypeptide(L)'
;MNLADPPTTWVDPAPISTLHALLFFGGLPLLIIAVITLLVMAPSLAKGSRYHLGQDWEAEPHWFGGPGIEAADVERRAITSQPTNEPESTGGASGRW
;
A
#
# COMPACT_ATOMS: atom_id res chain seq x y z
N MET A 1 -37.98 46.43 25.16
CA MET A 1 -37.04 45.32 24.88
C MET A 1 -37.67 44.06 25.44
N ASN A 2 -38.18 43.17 24.60
CA ASN A 2 -38.94 41.98 25.03
C ASN A 2 -37.94 40.80 25.06
N LEU A 3 -37.56 40.34 26.27
CA LEU A 3 -36.76 39.12 26.45
C LEU A 3 -37.72 37.93 26.25
N ALA A 4 -37.36 37.01 25.36
CA ALA A 4 -38.09 35.75 25.25
C ALA A 4 -37.89 34.92 26.52
N ASP A 5 -38.98 34.41 27.08
CA ASP A 5 -38.92 33.51 28.23
C ASP A 5 -38.26 32.17 27.83
N PRO A 6 -37.37 31.61 28.68
CA PRO A 6 -36.76 30.32 28.39
C PRO A 6 -37.83 29.20 28.42
N PRO A 7 -37.67 28.16 27.60
CA PRO A 7 -38.59 27.02 27.62
C PRO A 7 -38.64 26.40 29.02
N THR A 8 -39.85 26.21 29.53
CA THR A 8 -40.10 25.69 30.89
C THR A 8 -39.98 24.17 30.98
N THR A 9 -39.94 23.48 29.84
CA THR A 9 -39.75 22.04 29.75
C THR A 9 -38.87 21.69 28.57
N TRP A 10 -37.98 20.70 28.76
CA TRP A 10 -37.23 20.07 27.69
C TRP A 10 -37.88 18.72 27.38
N VAL A 11 -37.81 18.28 26.12
CA VAL A 11 -38.26 16.93 25.75
C VAL A 11 -37.30 15.94 26.38
N ASP A 12 -37.80 15.09 27.28
CA ASP A 12 -37.01 14.00 27.85
C ASP A 12 -36.74 12.95 26.76
N PRO A 13 -35.47 12.70 26.40
CA PRO A 13 -35.15 11.68 25.42
C PRO A 13 -35.45 10.30 26.00
N ALA A 14 -35.79 9.35 25.12
CA ALA A 14 -35.99 7.96 25.53
C ALA A 14 -34.73 7.45 26.26
N PRO A 15 -34.89 6.77 27.41
CA PRO A 15 -33.75 6.32 28.20
C PRO A 15 -32.95 5.28 27.42
N ILE A 16 -31.64 5.53 27.27
CA ILE A 16 -30.70 4.57 26.69
C ILE A 16 -30.19 3.62 27.76
N SER A 17 -30.03 2.34 27.42
CA SER A 17 -29.45 1.38 28.36
C SER A 17 -27.93 1.58 28.48
N THR A 18 -27.37 1.32 29.66
CA THR A 18 -25.93 1.41 29.92
C THR A 18 -25.12 0.51 28.99
N LEU A 19 -25.65 -0.69 28.69
CA LEU A 19 -25.03 -1.62 27.75
C LEU A 19 -24.95 -1.02 26.34
N HIS A 20 -26.02 -0.36 25.88
CA HIS A 20 -26.03 0.30 24.57
C HIS A 20 -24.96 1.40 24.49
N ALA A 21 -24.87 2.25 25.52
CA ALA A 21 -23.83 3.27 25.59
C ALA A 21 -22.42 2.65 25.56
N LEU A 22 -22.17 1.58 26.32
CA LEU A 22 -20.87 0.92 26.35
C LEU A 22 -20.48 0.31 24.98
N LEU A 23 -21.43 -0.33 24.31
CA LEU A 23 -21.22 -0.88 22.96
C LEU A 23 -20.99 0.22 21.94
N PHE A 24 -21.67 1.34 22.05
CA PHE A 24 -21.48 2.44 21.13
C PHE A 24 -20.13 3.12 21.33
N PHE A 25 -19.78 3.47 22.57
CA PHE A 25 -18.53 4.18 22.86
C PHE A 25 -17.29 3.29 22.88
N GLY A 26 -17.42 2.00 23.15
CA GLY A 26 -16.30 1.05 23.15
C GLY A 26 -16.29 0.11 21.94
N GLY A 27 -17.45 -0.44 21.59
CA GLY A 27 -17.58 -1.39 20.48
C GLY A 27 -17.41 -0.73 19.11
N LEU A 28 -17.98 0.44 18.86
CA LEU A 28 -17.81 1.14 17.58
C LEU A 28 -16.35 1.48 17.27
N PRO A 29 -15.55 2.08 18.16
CA PRO A 29 -14.14 2.34 17.86
C PRO A 29 -13.34 1.06 17.70
N LEU A 30 -13.58 0.02 18.51
CA LEU A 30 -12.93 -1.29 18.35
C LEU A 30 -13.26 -1.93 17.00
N LEU A 31 -14.51 -1.84 16.55
CA LEU A 31 -14.94 -2.33 15.24
C LEU A 31 -14.20 -1.59 14.12
N ILE A 32 -14.11 -0.27 14.20
CA ILE A 32 -13.40 0.55 13.21
C ILE A 32 -11.93 0.14 13.14
N ILE A 33 -11.26 0.00 14.29
CA ILE A 33 -9.87 -0.46 14.36
C ILE A 33 -9.74 -1.84 13.71
N ALA A 34 -10.59 -2.79 14.08
CA ALA A 34 -10.54 -4.15 13.54
C ALA A 34 -10.72 -4.17 12.01
N VAL A 35 -11.66 -3.40 11.47
CA VAL A 35 -11.89 -3.29 10.03
C VAL A 35 -10.68 -2.69 9.33
N ILE A 36 -10.12 -1.60 9.86
CA ILE A 36 -8.91 -0.98 9.29
C ILE A 36 -7.74 -1.95 9.33
N THR A 37 -7.47 -2.60 10.47
CA THR A 37 -6.41 -3.60 10.60
C THR A 37 -6.60 -4.72 9.58
N LEU A 38 -7.81 -5.24 9.43
CA LEU A 38 -8.11 -6.29 8.47
C LEU A 38 -7.82 -5.82 7.03
N LEU A 39 -8.29 -4.64 6.64
CA LEU A 39 -8.06 -4.08 5.31
C LEU A 39 -6.58 -3.82 5.03
N VAL A 40 -5.84 -3.37 6.02
CA VAL A 40 -4.39 -3.13 5.91
C VAL A 40 -3.62 -4.44 5.81
N MET A 41 -3.99 -5.46 6.59
CA MET A 41 -3.30 -6.75 6.58
C MET A 41 -3.75 -7.66 5.43
N ALA A 42 -4.94 -7.48 4.88
CA ALA A 42 -5.51 -8.35 3.85
C ALA A 42 -4.58 -8.56 2.64
N PRO A 43 -3.91 -7.55 2.05
CA PRO A 43 -2.96 -7.76 0.96
C PRO A 43 -1.75 -8.59 1.39
N SER A 44 -1.30 -8.47 2.64
CA SER A 44 -0.17 -9.25 3.15
C SER A 44 -0.56 -10.71 3.37
N LEU A 45 -1.79 -10.97 3.78
CA LEU A 45 -2.35 -12.31 3.93
C LEU A 45 -2.65 -12.98 2.58
N ALA A 46 -3.03 -12.18 1.57
CA ALA A 46 -3.33 -12.65 0.23
C ALA A 46 -2.09 -12.82 -0.66
N LYS A 47 -1.01 -12.08 -0.39
CA LYS A 47 0.27 -12.22 -1.12
C LYS A 47 0.92 -13.55 -0.72
N GLY A 48 1.26 -14.35 -1.74
CA GLY A 48 1.92 -15.63 -1.57
C GLY A 48 3.31 -15.54 -0.93
N SER A 49 3.93 -16.71 -0.72
CA SER A 49 5.25 -16.84 -0.12
C SER A 49 6.29 -15.96 -0.83
N ARG A 50 7.15 -15.33 -0.04
CA ARG A 50 8.36 -14.70 -0.57
C ARG A 50 9.35 -15.78 -0.98
N TYR A 51 10.28 -15.42 -1.87
CA TYR A 51 11.40 -16.30 -2.23
C TYR A 51 12.24 -16.62 -0.98
N HIS A 52 12.53 -17.90 -0.76
CA HIS A 52 13.42 -18.36 0.30
C HIS A 52 14.72 -18.91 -0.29
N LEU A 53 15.84 -18.57 0.32
CA LEU A 53 17.16 -19.12 -0.03
C LEU A 53 17.15 -20.64 0.19
N GLY A 54 17.50 -21.40 -0.85
CA GLY A 54 17.50 -22.88 -0.84
C GLY A 54 16.25 -23.53 -1.46
N GLN A 55 15.25 -22.75 -1.87
CA GLN A 55 14.19 -23.24 -2.76
C GLN A 55 14.58 -22.97 -4.23
N ASP A 56 14.14 -23.87 -5.10
CA ASP A 56 14.27 -23.70 -6.55
C ASP A 56 13.51 -22.44 -7.00
N TRP A 57 14.04 -21.77 -8.02
CA TRP A 57 13.47 -20.53 -8.54
C TRP A 57 12.24 -20.83 -9.40
N GLU A 58 11.06 -20.64 -8.84
CA GLU A 58 9.78 -20.88 -9.53
C GLU A 58 9.21 -19.64 -10.23
N ALA A 59 9.84 -18.47 -10.05
CA ALA A 59 9.37 -17.23 -10.66
C ALA A 59 9.84 -17.08 -12.12
N GLU A 60 9.10 -16.30 -12.90
CA GLU A 60 9.48 -16.00 -14.27
C GLU A 60 10.81 -15.20 -14.32
N PRO A 61 11.70 -15.44 -15.28
CA PRO A 61 12.91 -14.64 -15.44
C PRO A 61 12.56 -13.18 -15.72
N HIS A 62 13.01 -12.27 -14.85
CA HIS A 62 12.80 -10.84 -15.01
C HIS A 62 14.14 -10.12 -15.21
N TRP A 63 14.19 -9.28 -16.24
CA TRP A 63 15.33 -8.41 -16.50
C TRP A 63 15.03 -7.00 -16.02
N PHE A 64 15.77 -6.53 -15.02
CA PHE A 64 15.65 -5.17 -14.51
C PHE A 64 16.59 -4.24 -15.29
N GLY A 65 16.06 -3.16 -15.88
CA GLY A 65 16.84 -2.23 -16.70
C GLY A 65 17.12 -2.74 -18.12
N GLY A 66 16.16 -3.46 -18.72
CA GLY A 66 16.28 -3.99 -20.07
C GLY A 66 16.29 -2.88 -21.12
N PRO A 67 16.80 -3.15 -22.32
CA PRO A 67 16.70 -2.19 -23.41
C PRO A 67 15.21 -1.84 -23.62
N GLY A 68 14.84 -0.60 -23.25
CA GLY A 68 13.46 -0.11 -23.29
C GLY A 68 12.89 0.50 -22.00
N ILE A 69 13.64 0.60 -20.89
CA ILE A 69 13.16 1.32 -19.69
C ILE A 69 13.49 2.82 -19.79
N GLU A 70 12.41 3.58 -20.07
CA GLU A 70 12.18 5.03 -20.18
C GLU A 70 13.12 5.90 -21.05
N ALA A 71 12.52 6.43 -22.12
CA ALA A 71 13.14 7.20 -23.21
C ALA A 71 13.86 8.50 -22.79
N ALA A 72 13.63 9.02 -21.59
CA ALA A 72 14.16 10.33 -21.17
C ALA A 72 15.67 10.32 -20.84
N ASP A 73 16.23 9.17 -20.43
CA ASP A 73 17.67 9.06 -20.12
C ASP A 73 18.51 8.58 -21.31
N VAL A 74 17.86 8.00 -22.32
CA VAL A 74 18.52 7.50 -23.54
C VAL A 74 18.87 8.66 -24.48
N GLU A 75 18.01 9.66 -24.63
CA GLU A 75 18.28 10.84 -25.49
C GLU A 75 19.52 11.63 -25.02
N ARG A 76 19.79 11.68 -23.71
CA ARG A 76 20.97 12.36 -23.16
C ARG A 76 22.28 11.65 -23.52
N ARG A 77 22.27 10.32 -23.75
CA ARG A 77 23.46 9.55 -24.19
C ARG A 77 23.59 9.47 -25.71
N ALA A 78 22.50 9.57 -26.46
CA ALA A 78 22.49 9.41 -27.91
C ALA A 78 23.19 10.56 -28.67
N ILE A 79 23.31 11.75 -28.07
CA ILE A 79 24.01 12.89 -28.71
C ILE A 79 25.54 12.64 -28.83
N THR A 80 26.10 11.63 -28.14
CA THR A 80 27.56 11.43 -28.07
C THR A 80 28.09 10.15 -28.72
N SER A 81 27.24 9.24 -29.23
CA SER A 81 27.71 7.90 -29.63
C SER A 81 27.25 7.52 -31.04
N GLN A 82 28.19 7.47 -32.00
CA GLN A 82 27.95 6.91 -33.34
C GLN A 82 27.54 5.43 -33.25
N PRO A 83 26.59 4.94 -34.06
CA PRO A 83 26.19 3.55 -34.05
C PRO A 83 27.19 2.68 -34.83
N THR A 84 27.91 1.81 -34.12
CA THR A 84 28.59 0.66 -34.74
C THR A 84 27.60 -0.51 -34.76
N ASN A 85 27.49 -1.22 -35.87
CA ASN A 85 26.48 -2.28 -36.10
C ASN A 85 26.92 -3.67 -35.61
N GLU A 86 27.92 -3.74 -34.73
CA GLU A 86 28.42 -4.99 -34.16
C GLU A 86 28.05 -5.00 -32.67
N PRO A 87 27.46 -6.07 -32.12
CA PRO A 87 27.32 -6.21 -30.68
C PRO A 87 28.72 -6.38 -30.09
N GLU A 88 29.33 -5.28 -29.63
CA GLU A 88 30.60 -5.30 -28.93
C GLU A 88 30.47 -6.14 -27.65
N SER A 89 31.03 -7.37 -27.68
CA SER A 89 31.09 -8.25 -26.52
C SER A 89 32.15 -7.72 -25.54
N THR A 90 31.71 -6.87 -24.62
CA THR A 90 32.57 -6.26 -23.60
C THR A 90 32.57 -7.10 -22.33
N GLY A 91 33.51 -8.05 -22.22
CA GLY A 91 33.94 -8.70 -20.98
C GLY A 91 32.91 -9.55 -20.21
N GLY A 92 33.34 -10.12 -19.07
CA GLY A 92 32.49 -10.90 -18.17
C GLY A 92 33.11 -11.09 -16.78
N ALA A 93 32.28 -11.14 -15.75
CA ALA A 93 32.67 -11.44 -14.36
C ALA A 93 31.77 -12.54 -13.80
N SER A 94 32.32 -13.46 -13.02
CA SER A 94 31.57 -14.54 -12.37
C SER A 94 31.98 -14.72 -10.92
N GLY A 95 31.07 -15.28 -10.11
CA GLY A 95 31.29 -15.64 -8.72
C GLY A 95 30.34 -16.76 -8.31
N ARG A 96 30.71 -17.53 -7.27
CA ARG A 96 29.87 -18.59 -6.69
C ARG A 96 29.73 -18.33 -5.19
N TRP A 97 28.51 -18.45 -4.70
CA TRP A 97 28.14 -18.35 -3.29
C TRP A 97 28.04 -19.74 -2.70
#